data_AF-A0A929AKZ6-F1
#
_entry.id   AF-A0A929AKZ6-F1
#
_cell.length_a   1.000
_cell.length_b   1.000
_cell.length_c   1.000
_cell.angle_alpha   90.00
_cell.angle_beta   90.00
_cell.angle_gamma   90.00
#
_symmetry.space_group_name_H-M   'P 1'
#
loop_
_entity.id
_entity.type
_entity.pdbx_description
1 polymer ?
#
loop_
_entity_poly.entity_id
_entity_poly.type
_entity_poly.pdbx_seq_one_letter_code
_entity_poly.pdbx_strand_id
1 'polypeptide(L)'
;MIKKILPLVNWFRVGLAIALATTSLIGLFGCAASPSVAWKSQNALPESVVTQIISDYTKADPEPIRSQLKVWQVKGSQNNRLAIVNFNHPDLCGAWGCLYVGLWMQGDSLVKPVFEHYLDPHVPPERQLFTPLSKEQTEPQPLPCVRTWQPAIKGYFKRLDLCFNRSNEDYQVKRSSTEAI
;
A
#
# COMPACT_ATOMS: atom_id res chain seq x y z
N MET A 1 -17.62 38.41 -55.27
CA MET A 1 -17.41 37.08 -54.63
C MET A 1 -16.69 37.18 -53.27
N ILE A 2 -16.87 38.26 -52.49
CA ILE A 2 -16.11 38.51 -51.23
C ILE A 2 -17.02 38.43 -49.98
N LYS A 3 -18.34 38.57 -50.13
CA LYS A 3 -19.30 38.61 -49.01
C LYS A 3 -19.57 37.27 -48.30
N LYS A 4 -19.11 36.12 -48.84
CA LYS A 4 -19.33 34.80 -48.23
C LYS A 4 -18.16 34.29 -47.37
N ILE A 5 -17.01 34.97 -47.36
CA ILE A 5 -15.80 34.52 -46.65
C ILE A 5 -15.77 35.05 -45.20
N LEU A 6 -16.30 36.26 -44.96
CA LEU A 6 -16.39 36.85 -43.62
C LEU A 6 -17.10 35.98 -42.56
N PRO A 7 -18.27 35.38 -42.83
CA PRO A 7 -18.96 34.59 -41.80
C PRO A 7 -18.22 33.29 -41.48
N LEU A 8 -17.47 32.72 -42.44
CA LEU A 8 -16.72 31.48 -42.27
C LEU A 8 -15.49 31.68 -41.37
N VAL A 9 -14.76 32.78 -41.58
CA VAL A 9 -13.60 33.15 -40.75
C VAL A 9 -14.03 33.47 -39.32
N ASN A 10 -15.19 34.12 -39.15
CA ASN A 10 -15.72 34.44 -37.83
C ASN A 10 -16.18 33.18 -37.08
N TRP A 11 -16.81 32.23 -37.77
CA TRP A 11 -17.17 30.93 -37.19
C TRP A 11 -15.95 30.09 -36.79
N PHE A 12 -14.88 30.09 -37.61
CA PHE A 12 -13.64 29.40 -37.29
C PHE A 12 -12.97 29.99 -36.04
N ARG A 13 -12.96 31.33 -35.90
CA ARG A 13 -12.40 32.01 -34.71
C ARG A 13 -13.18 31.71 -33.44
N VAL A 14 -14.51 31.67 -33.51
CA VAL A 14 -15.36 31.31 -32.36
C VAL A 14 -15.17 29.83 -31.99
N GLY A 15 -15.13 28.93 -32.97
CA GLY A 15 -14.87 27.51 -32.72
C GLY A 15 -13.50 27.26 -32.09
N LEU A 16 -12.46 27.96 -32.57
CA LEU A 16 -11.10 27.88 -32.02
C LEU A 16 -11.02 28.42 -30.59
N ALA A 17 -11.70 29.54 -30.30
CA ALA A 17 -11.76 30.10 -28.96
C ALA A 17 -12.46 29.16 -27.97
N ILE A 18 -13.54 28.49 -28.39
CA ILE A 18 -14.24 27.49 -27.58
C ILE A 18 -13.33 26.27 -27.36
N ALA A 19 -12.65 25.77 -28.39
CA ALA A 19 -11.73 24.63 -28.26
C ALA A 19 -10.54 24.91 -27.34
N LEU A 20 -9.98 26.13 -27.37
CA LEU A 20 -8.90 26.55 -26.46
C LEU A 20 -9.40 26.76 -25.02
N ALA A 21 -10.65 27.22 -24.86
CA ALA A 21 -11.27 27.33 -23.55
C ALA A 21 -11.58 25.94 -22.95
N THR A 22 -11.93 24.94 -23.76
CA THR A 22 -12.22 23.59 -23.25
C THR A 22 -10.97 22.78 -22.93
N THR A 23 -9.85 22.95 -23.67
CA THR A 23 -8.59 22.23 -23.36
C THR A 23 -7.94 22.69 -22.05
N SER A 24 -8.18 23.92 -21.61
CA SER A 24 -7.68 24.43 -20.32
C SER A 24 -8.46 23.90 -19.11
N LEU A 25 -9.68 23.40 -19.29
CA LEU A 25 -10.48 22.80 -18.20
C LEU A 25 -10.21 21.30 -17.97
N ILE A 26 -9.60 20.59 -18.93
CA ILE A 26 -9.39 19.14 -18.84
C ILE A 26 -8.10 18.78 -18.08
N GLY A 27 -7.22 19.76 -17.82
CA GLY A 27 -5.93 19.53 -17.15
C GLY A 27 -5.96 19.41 -15.61
N LEU A 28 -7.12 19.61 -14.95
CA LEU A 28 -7.19 19.72 -13.48
C LEU A 28 -7.75 18.48 -12.75
N PHE A 29 -8.17 17.44 -13.46
CA PHE A 29 -8.74 16.22 -12.83
C PHE A 29 -7.78 15.03 -12.79
N GLY A 30 -6.48 15.32 -12.75
CA GLY A 30 -5.41 14.32 -12.74
C GLY A 30 -4.73 14.12 -11.39
N CYS A 31 -5.38 14.39 -10.25
CA CYS A 31 -4.88 13.88 -8.96
C CYS A 31 -5.25 12.40 -8.86
N ALA A 32 -4.41 11.54 -9.45
CA ALA A 32 -4.39 10.13 -9.07
C ALA A 32 -3.96 10.10 -7.59
N ALA A 33 -4.93 10.04 -6.69
CA ALA A 33 -4.67 9.79 -5.29
C ALA A 33 -3.95 8.44 -5.19
N SER A 34 -2.67 8.45 -4.82
CA SER A 34 -1.95 7.24 -4.45
C SER A 34 -2.79 6.51 -3.40
N PRO A 35 -3.25 5.27 -3.64
CA PRO A 35 -4.19 4.60 -2.76
C PRO A 35 -3.55 4.48 -1.37
N SER A 36 -4.08 5.18 -0.37
CA SER A 36 -3.56 5.18 1.00
C SER A 36 -3.67 3.79 1.62
N VAL A 37 -2.68 3.40 2.44
CA VAL A 37 -2.79 2.23 3.31
C VAL A 37 -3.98 2.45 4.23
N ALA A 38 -5.10 1.81 3.92
CA ALA A 38 -6.32 1.86 4.71
C ALA A 38 -6.15 0.97 5.95
N TRP A 39 -5.32 1.42 6.89
CA TRP A 39 -5.18 0.79 8.20
C TRP A 39 -6.55 0.75 8.87
N LYS A 40 -6.98 -0.45 9.23
CA LYS A 40 -8.20 -0.71 10.00
C LYS A 40 -7.83 -1.10 11.42
N SER A 41 -8.79 -1.04 12.32
CA SER A 41 -8.63 -1.54 13.69
C SER A 41 -8.55 -3.08 13.72
N GLN A 42 -8.32 -3.63 14.90
CA GLN A 42 -8.22 -5.07 15.16
C GLN A 42 -9.44 -5.88 14.67
N ASN A 43 -10.62 -5.26 14.61
CA ASN A 43 -11.88 -5.88 14.16
C ASN A 43 -11.84 -6.36 12.69
N ALA A 44 -10.78 -6.01 11.96
CA ALA A 44 -10.57 -6.51 10.60
C ALA A 44 -10.10 -7.99 10.59
N LEU A 45 -9.66 -8.53 11.73
CA LEU A 45 -9.29 -9.92 11.92
C LEU A 45 -10.25 -10.60 12.91
N PRO A 46 -10.41 -11.94 12.82
CA PRO A 46 -11.14 -12.71 13.82
C PRO A 46 -10.48 -12.61 15.20
N GLU A 47 -11.29 -12.63 16.26
CA GLU A 47 -10.81 -12.48 17.64
C GLU A 47 -9.81 -13.57 18.04
N SER A 48 -10.02 -14.81 17.57
CA SER A 48 -9.09 -15.92 17.80
C SER A 48 -7.70 -15.62 17.24
N VAL A 49 -7.64 -15.06 16.02
CA VAL A 49 -6.40 -14.68 15.35
C VAL A 49 -5.72 -13.53 16.10
N VAL A 50 -6.47 -12.51 16.49
CA VAL A 50 -5.93 -11.36 17.26
C VAL A 50 -5.34 -11.84 18.60
N THR A 51 -6.04 -12.73 19.30
CA THR A 51 -5.57 -13.27 20.58
C THR A 51 -4.31 -14.11 20.40
N GLN A 52 -4.27 -14.96 19.37
CA GLN A 52 -3.12 -15.78 19.04
C GLN A 52 -1.89 -14.91 18.72
N ILE A 53 -1.98 -13.96 17.79
CA ILE A 53 -0.83 -13.13 17.41
C ILE A 53 -0.32 -12.26 18.56
N ILE A 54 -1.20 -11.78 19.43
CA ILE A 54 -0.75 -11.04 20.62
C ILE A 54 0.04 -11.99 21.51
N SER A 55 -0.49 -13.17 21.82
CA SER A 55 0.24 -14.17 22.62
C SER A 55 1.58 -14.62 22.02
N ASP A 56 1.68 -14.70 20.69
CA ASP A 56 2.88 -15.17 20.01
C ASP A 56 4.02 -14.13 20.04
N TYR A 57 3.68 -12.83 19.97
CA TYR A 57 4.66 -11.75 19.83
C TYR A 57 4.85 -10.87 21.08
N THR A 58 3.97 -10.96 22.08
CA THR A 58 4.10 -10.20 23.33
C THR A 58 3.94 -11.05 24.58
N LYS A 59 4.59 -10.61 25.65
CA LYS A 59 4.41 -11.13 27.02
C LYS A 59 3.62 -10.17 27.90
N ALA A 60 3.26 -9.00 27.36
CA ALA A 60 2.52 -7.97 28.08
C ALA A 60 1.03 -8.30 28.16
N ASP A 61 0.30 -7.48 28.92
CA ASP A 61 -1.15 -7.53 28.97
C ASP A 61 -1.74 -7.40 27.53
N PRO A 62 -2.56 -8.37 27.08
CA PRO A 62 -3.12 -8.36 25.73
C PRO A 62 -4.02 -7.16 25.42
N GLU A 63 -4.74 -6.63 26.42
CA GLU A 63 -5.79 -5.62 26.19
C GLU A 63 -5.27 -4.27 25.67
N PRO A 64 -4.22 -3.67 26.27
CA PRO A 64 -3.59 -2.46 25.73
C PRO A 64 -3.14 -2.62 24.28
N ILE A 65 -2.51 -3.76 23.95
CA ILE A 65 -2.00 -4.03 22.60
C ILE A 65 -3.14 -4.24 21.62
N ARG A 66 -4.17 -4.99 22.01
CA ARG A 66 -5.36 -5.24 21.20
C ARG A 66 -6.04 -3.94 20.77
N SER A 67 -6.14 -2.96 21.68
CA SER A 67 -6.77 -1.66 21.41
C SER A 67 -5.99 -0.77 20.42
N GLN A 68 -4.67 -0.98 20.32
CA GLN A 68 -3.76 -0.18 19.49
C GLN A 68 -3.46 -0.83 18.14
N LEU A 69 -3.76 -2.12 18.02
CA LEU A 69 -3.45 -2.94 16.87
C LEU A 69 -4.14 -2.39 15.60
N LYS A 70 -3.33 -2.21 14.56
CA LYS A 70 -3.78 -1.80 13.23
C LYS A 70 -3.53 -2.92 12.24
N VAL A 71 -4.49 -3.15 11.36
CA VAL A 71 -4.43 -4.18 10.32
C VAL A 71 -4.61 -3.53 8.97
N TRP A 72 -3.71 -3.81 8.05
CA TRP A 72 -3.90 -3.52 6.63
C TRP A 72 -4.05 -4.82 5.85
N GLN A 73 -5.02 -4.88 4.94
CA GLN A 73 -5.33 -6.10 4.20
C GLN A 73 -5.25 -5.89 2.70
N VAL A 74 -4.64 -6.86 2.03
CA VAL A 74 -4.49 -6.87 0.57
C VAL A 74 -5.04 -8.18 0.02
N LYS A 75 -5.95 -8.08 -0.94
CA LYS A 75 -6.58 -9.25 -1.57
C LYS A 75 -5.55 -10.05 -2.36
N GLY A 76 -5.52 -11.36 -2.11
CA GLY A 76 -4.79 -12.35 -2.89
C GLY A 76 -5.67 -12.99 -3.96
N SER A 77 -5.33 -14.21 -4.38
CA SER A 77 -6.19 -15.01 -5.27
C SER A 77 -7.15 -15.90 -4.48
N GLN A 78 -8.29 -16.21 -5.11
CA GLN A 78 -9.37 -16.99 -4.48
C GLN A 78 -9.82 -16.33 -3.16
N ASN A 79 -9.83 -17.10 -2.07
CA ASN A 79 -10.20 -16.64 -0.72
C ASN A 79 -8.97 -16.25 0.14
N ASN A 80 -7.79 -16.09 -0.47
CA ASN A 80 -6.58 -15.73 0.26
C ASN A 80 -6.42 -14.21 0.36
N ARG A 81 -5.88 -13.74 1.47
CA ARG A 81 -5.50 -12.34 1.68
C ARG A 81 -4.23 -12.25 2.54
N LEU A 82 -3.43 -11.24 2.26
CA LEU A 82 -2.37 -10.82 3.17
C LEU A 82 -2.97 -9.85 4.17
N ALA A 83 -2.78 -10.09 5.46
CA ALA A 83 -3.06 -9.13 6.52
C ALA A 83 -1.74 -8.72 7.19
N ILE A 84 -1.37 -7.45 7.06
CA ILE A 84 -0.19 -6.89 7.73
C ILE A 84 -0.65 -6.26 9.05
N VAL A 85 -0.09 -6.76 10.15
CA VAL A 85 -0.35 -6.29 11.50
C VAL A 85 0.72 -5.31 11.91
N ASN A 86 0.28 -4.15 12.40
CA ASN A 86 1.06 -3.20 13.16
C ASN A 86 0.54 -3.22 14.60
N PHE A 87 1.34 -3.73 15.53
CA PHE A 87 0.96 -3.77 16.94
C PHE A 87 0.85 -2.37 17.55
N ASN A 88 1.54 -1.38 16.95
CA ASN A 88 1.54 0.02 17.35
C ASN A 88 1.84 0.21 18.86
N HIS A 89 2.64 -0.69 19.43
CA HIS A 89 2.96 -0.73 20.86
C HIS A 89 4.46 -0.49 21.08
N PRO A 90 4.87 0.38 22.02
CA PRO A 90 6.27 0.74 22.24
C PRO A 90 7.20 -0.45 22.50
N ASP A 91 6.74 -1.46 23.24
CA ASP A 91 7.55 -2.66 23.57
C ASP A 91 7.91 -3.51 22.34
N LEU A 92 7.20 -3.32 21.22
CA LEU A 92 7.47 -3.99 19.95
C LEU A 92 8.18 -3.08 18.95
N CYS A 93 8.67 -1.93 19.42
CA CYS A 93 9.52 -1.01 18.69
C CYS A 93 10.91 -0.94 19.33
N GLY A 94 11.94 -0.95 18.49
CA GLY A 94 13.33 -0.80 18.91
C GLY A 94 14.03 0.32 18.14
N ALA A 95 15.34 0.41 18.29
CA ALA A 95 16.16 1.42 17.61
C ALA A 95 16.06 1.38 16.06
N TRP A 96 15.62 0.25 15.51
CA TRP A 96 15.54 -0.01 14.07
C TRP A 96 14.12 0.06 13.50
N GLY A 97 13.14 0.47 14.31
CA GLY A 97 11.72 0.57 13.92
C GLY A 97 10.80 -0.35 14.73
N CYS A 98 9.57 -0.48 14.25
CA CYS A 98 8.51 -1.27 14.90
C CYS A 98 8.27 -2.59 14.18
N LEU A 99 7.86 -3.62 14.92
CA LEU A 99 7.53 -4.92 14.36
C LEU A 99 6.25 -4.86 13.52
N TYR A 100 6.35 -5.34 12.28
CA TYR A 100 5.23 -5.64 11.39
C TYR A 100 5.22 -7.12 11.05
N VAL A 101 4.06 -7.74 11.14
CA VAL A 101 3.86 -9.16 10.86
C VAL A 101 2.88 -9.33 9.70
N GLY A 102 3.29 -10.01 8.64
CA GLY A 102 2.43 -10.43 7.56
C GLY A 102 1.78 -11.77 7.88
N LEU A 103 0.46 -11.84 7.77
CA LEU A 103 -0.33 -13.05 7.99
C LEU A 103 -0.94 -13.52 6.67
N TRP A 104 -0.79 -14.80 6.37
CA TRP A 104 -1.57 -15.47 5.34
C TRP A 104 -2.91 -15.88 5.93
N MET A 105 -3.97 -15.20 5.48
CA MET A 105 -5.34 -15.52 5.83
C MET A 105 -6.04 -16.21 4.66
N GLN A 106 -6.78 -17.28 4.94
CA GLN A 106 -7.68 -17.93 3.98
C GLN A 106 -9.11 -17.85 4.53
N GLY A 107 -9.91 -16.94 3.98
CA GLY A 107 -11.15 -16.49 4.62
C GLY A 107 -10.85 -15.88 6.00
N ASP A 108 -11.49 -16.41 7.02
CA ASP A 108 -11.31 -16.03 8.43
C ASP A 108 -10.37 -16.97 9.19
N SER A 109 -9.67 -17.87 8.50
CA SER A 109 -8.67 -18.74 9.13
C SER A 109 -7.27 -18.19 8.90
N LEU A 110 -6.45 -18.15 9.96
CA LEU A 110 -5.01 -17.93 9.87
C LEU A 110 -4.36 -19.21 9.35
N VAL A 111 -3.65 -19.13 8.23
CA VAL A 111 -2.83 -20.22 7.70
C VAL A 111 -1.49 -20.22 8.42
N LYS A 112 -0.76 -19.10 8.36
CA LYS A 112 0.53 -18.89 9.03
C LYS A 112 0.98 -17.42 8.96
N PRO A 113 1.90 -16.98 9.82
CA PRO A 113 2.76 -15.83 9.54
C PRO A 113 3.63 -16.09 8.31
N VAL A 114 3.83 -15.07 7.48
CA VAL A 114 4.53 -15.13 6.19
C VAL A 114 5.53 -13.98 5.97
N PHE A 115 5.71 -13.09 6.95
CA PHE A 115 6.95 -12.34 7.12
C PHE A 115 6.92 -11.58 8.45
N GLU A 116 8.11 -11.27 8.96
CA GLU A 116 8.30 -10.45 10.15
C GLU A 116 9.41 -9.45 9.88
N HIS A 117 9.10 -8.16 9.96
CA HIS A 117 10.08 -7.11 9.72
C HIS A 117 9.95 -5.98 10.72
N TYR A 118 11.09 -5.57 11.27
CA TYR A 118 11.20 -4.28 11.94
C TYR A 118 11.35 -3.21 10.88
N LEU A 119 10.37 -2.30 10.84
CA LEU A 119 10.32 -1.22 9.88
C LEU A 119 10.15 0.12 10.58
N ASP A 120 10.84 1.15 10.10
CA ASP A 120 10.64 2.51 10.58
C ASP A 120 9.29 3.05 10.07
N PRO A 121 8.35 3.42 10.96
CA PRO A 121 7.07 3.99 10.56
C PRO A 121 7.16 5.43 10.04
N HIS A 122 8.29 6.12 10.23
CA HIS A 122 8.47 7.54 9.88
C HIS A 122 8.86 7.70 8.41
N VAL A 123 7.95 7.32 7.51
CA VAL A 123 8.07 7.62 6.08
C VAL A 123 7.50 9.02 5.77
N PRO A 124 8.01 9.72 4.73
CA PRO A 124 7.48 11.02 4.31
C PRO A 124 5.99 10.94 3.97
N PRO A 125 5.21 12.02 4.17
CA PRO A 125 3.75 12.02 3.99
C PRO A 125 3.27 11.58 2.59
N GLU A 126 4.07 11.83 1.56
CA GLU A 126 3.80 11.46 0.17
C GLU A 126 4.09 9.98 -0.14
N ARG A 127 4.76 9.27 0.79
CA ARG A 127 5.07 7.85 0.68
C ARG A 127 4.31 7.06 1.72
N GLN A 128 4.02 5.81 1.39
CA GLN A 128 3.36 4.89 2.30
C GLN A 128 4.33 3.81 2.70
N LEU A 129 4.31 3.42 3.98
CA LEU A 129 5.20 2.37 4.46
C LEU A 129 5.02 1.08 3.66
N PHE A 130 3.77 0.74 3.33
CA PHE A 130 3.43 -0.36 2.45
C PHE A 130 2.64 0.13 1.25
N THR A 131 2.79 -0.51 0.10
CA THR A 131 1.96 -0.26 -1.09
C THR A 131 1.72 -1.58 -1.81
N PRO A 132 0.50 -1.91 -2.22
CA PRO A 132 0.27 -3.12 -3.00
C PRO A 132 0.90 -2.92 -4.38
N LEU A 133 1.66 -3.91 -4.87
CA LEU A 133 2.12 -3.87 -6.25
C LEU A 133 1.00 -4.38 -7.16
N SER A 134 0.72 -3.62 -8.21
CA SER A 134 -0.24 -4.04 -9.24
C SER A 134 0.16 -5.41 -9.81
N LYS A 135 -0.86 -6.18 -10.22
CA LYS A 135 -0.72 -7.52 -10.79
C LYS A 135 -0.02 -7.48 -12.15
N GLU A 136 1.29 -7.23 -12.19
CA GLU A 136 2.15 -7.58 -13.32
C GLU A 136 2.56 -9.07 -13.26
N GLN A 137 1.82 -9.89 -12.51
CA GLN A 137 2.13 -11.30 -12.35
C GLN A 137 1.40 -12.10 -13.42
N THR A 138 2.19 -12.83 -14.23
CA THR A 138 1.71 -13.74 -15.28
C THR A 138 0.88 -14.90 -14.72
N GLU A 139 1.05 -15.22 -13.44
CA GLU A 139 0.29 -16.26 -12.74
C GLU A 139 -0.37 -15.74 -11.46
N PRO A 140 -1.60 -16.18 -11.14
CA PRO A 140 -2.30 -15.77 -9.93
C PRO A 140 -1.61 -16.34 -8.68
N GLN A 141 -0.92 -15.51 -7.90
CA GLN A 141 -0.32 -15.93 -6.62
C GLN A 141 -1.35 -15.97 -5.48
N PRO A 142 -1.19 -16.87 -4.49
CA PRO A 142 -2.06 -16.91 -3.30
C PRO A 142 -2.09 -15.56 -2.60
N LEU A 143 -0.93 -14.94 -2.43
CA LEU A 143 -0.78 -13.65 -1.77
C LEU A 143 -0.18 -12.61 -2.73
N PRO A 144 -0.55 -11.32 -2.59
CA PRO A 144 -0.07 -10.26 -3.47
C PRO A 144 1.37 -9.85 -3.13
N CYS A 145 2.09 -9.29 -4.10
CA CYS A 145 3.33 -8.57 -3.79
C CYS A 145 3.02 -7.23 -3.11
N VAL A 146 3.90 -6.83 -2.20
CA VAL A 146 3.84 -5.53 -1.53
C VAL A 146 5.19 -4.84 -1.63
N ARG A 147 5.16 -3.51 -1.72
CA ARG A 147 6.34 -2.66 -1.66
C ARG A 147 6.45 -2.06 -0.28
N THR A 148 7.66 -2.02 0.26
CA THR A 148 7.98 -1.27 1.47
C THR A 148 8.92 -0.11 1.18
N TRP A 149 8.76 0.98 1.92
CA TRP A 149 9.65 2.14 1.91
C TRP A 149 10.30 2.32 3.28
N GLN A 150 11.62 2.43 3.31
CA GLN A 150 12.39 2.54 4.55
C GLN A 150 13.44 3.64 4.45
N PRO A 151 13.61 4.49 5.48
CA PRO A 151 14.78 5.35 5.58
C PRO A 151 16.06 4.50 5.51
N ALA A 152 17.05 4.95 4.75
CA ALA A 152 18.32 4.22 4.60
C ALA A 152 19.50 5.00 5.16
N ILE A 153 19.85 6.09 4.49
CA ILE A 153 20.84 7.08 4.90
C ILE A 153 20.23 8.45 4.67
N LYS A 154 20.78 9.49 5.30
CA LYS A 154 20.25 10.86 5.19
C LYS A 154 20.09 11.26 3.72
N GLY A 155 18.87 11.62 3.32
CA GLY A 155 18.57 11.98 1.93
C GLY A 155 18.19 10.80 1.02
N TYR A 156 18.07 9.58 1.54
CA TYR A 156 17.76 8.39 0.73
C TYR A 156 16.79 7.44 1.41
N PHE A 157 15.96 6.82 0.59
CA PHE A 157 15.04 5.74 0.96
C PHE A 157 15.40 4.45 0.25
N LYS A 158 15.33 3.35 0.99
CA LYS A 158 15.36 1.99 0.46
C LYS A 158 13.93 1.54 0.15
N ARG A 159 13.75 1.05 -1.06
CA ARG A 159 12.50 0.45 -1.55
C ARG A 159 12.72 -1.05 -1.71
N LEU A 160 11.83 -1.85 -1.14
CA LEU A 160 11.84 -3.31 -1.28
C LEU A 160 10.53 -3.77 -1.89
N ASP A 161 10.58 -4.53 -2.98
CA ASP A 161 9.42 -5.24 -3.52
C ASP A 161 9.46 -6.67 -2.96
N LEU A 162 8.54 -6.96 -2.05
CA LEU A 162 8.38 -8.25 -1.37
C LEU A 162 7.27 -9.04 -2.08
N CYS A 163 7.55 -10.29 -2.44
CA CYS A 163 6.56 -11.17 -3.05
C CYS A 163 6.56 -12.53 -2.36
N PHE A 164 5.38 -13.12 -2.22
CA PHE A 164 5.22 -14.46 -1.73
C PHE A 164 5.90 -15.48 -2.66
N ASN A 165 6.67 -16.40 -2.09
CA ASN A 165 7.26 -17.51 -2.80
C ASN A 165 6.57 -18.80 -2.35
N ARG A 166 5.98 -19.52 -3.32
CA ARG A 166 5.24 -20.76 -3.06
C ARG A 166 6.12 -21.92 -2.59
N SER A 167 7.42 -21.92 -2.94
CA SER A 167 8.31 -23.02 -2.59
C SER A 167 8.66 -23.05 -1.10
N ASN A 168 8.74 -21.88 -0.46
CA ASN A 168 9.02 -21.78 0.98
C ASN A 168 7.85 -21.20 1.78
N GLU A 169 6.74 -20.87 1.10
CA GLU A 169 5.54 -20.28 1.68
C GLU A 169 5.83 -19.03 2.53
N ASP A 170 6.71 -18.16 2.05
CA ASP A 170 7.18 -16.96 2.76
C ASP A 170 7.41 -15.81 1.77
N TYR A 171 7.43 -14.56 2.25
CA TYR A 171 7.80 -13.42 1.42
C TYR A 171 9.31 -13.35 1.20
N GLN A 172 9.68 -12.92 0.00
CA GLN A 172 11.06 -12.72 -0.40
C GLN A 172 11.22 -11.38 -1.10
N VAL A 173 12.40 -10.77 -0.93
CA VAL A 173 12.79 -9.59 -1.70
C VAL A 173 12.99 -10.00 -3.15
N LYS A 174 12.13 -9.49 -4.05
CA LYS A 174 12.28 -9.67 -5.50
C LYS A 174 13.02 -8.52 -6.16
N ARG A 175 12.84 -7.30 -5.65
CA ARG A 175 13.58 -6.12 -6.10
C ARG A 175 13.95 -5.26 -4.90
N SER A 176 15.11 -4.62 -4.99
CA SER A 176 15.58 -3.63 -4.02
C SER A 176 16.16 -2.46 -4.79
N SER A 177 15.83 -1.24 -4.38
CA SER A 177 16.46 -0.02 -4.90
C SER A 177 16.65 1.00 -3.78
N THR A 178 17.63 1.87 -3.97
CA THR A 178 17.84 3.05 -3.11
C THR A 178 17.57 4.28 -3.96
N GLU A 179 16.75 5.18 -3.45
CA GLU A 179 16.28 6.36 -4.16
C GLU A 179 16.58 7.59 -3.31
N ALA A 180 17.00 8.67 -3.96
CA ALA A 180 17.10 9.96 -3.28
C ALA A 180 15.70 10.47 -2.88
N ILE A 181 15.66 11.32 -1.87
CA ILE A 181 14.47 12.09 -1.50
C ILE A 181 14.12 13.07 -2.63
#